data_AF-A0A358Y764-F1
#
_entry.id   AF-A0A358Y764-F1
#
_cell.length_a   1.000
_cell.length_b   1.000
_cell.length_c   1.000
_cell.angle_alpha   90.00
_cell.angle_beta   90.00
_cell.angle_gamma   90.00
#
_symmetry.space_group_name_H-M   'P 1'
#
loop_
_entity.id
_entity.type
_entity.pdbx_description
1 polymer ?
#
loop_
_entity_poly.entity_id
_entity_poly.type
_entity_poly.pdbx_seq_one_letter_code
_entity_poly.pdbx_strand_id
1 'polypeptide(L)'
;MAHQLTHQCTKLNMNLFFAILFILFTSNSWSQKKDTTFIIRYHSNKKISTKEVKLTNELNWGYVKAFDRNGKEIYQRQIRNIAGHSSVNFEYYPSGAVQKAHFTGHPDGGIQWDDVTHYFDENGSVTQVIDNSSDEYGHYKIRIDPNYFSDTISKPYVSPQIVKEVPKKQEVAQCAEIYSTEFYLINATGKKRNVVARLLNAPIDGFQKEVTVANNDTIKLGNYIEAQIFTHPKERVSIEILGRKSEKFQLFWEEPKQEGKSKRIYYVVAIKR
;
A
#
# COMPACT_ATOMS: atom_id res chain seq x y z
N MET A 1 -42.57 -46.73 46.89
CA MET A 1 -42.58 -45.25 46.75
C MET A 1 -41.80 -44.91 45.49
N ALA A 2 -42.50 -44.63 44.39
CA ALA A 2 -41.91 -44.36 43.08
C ALA A 2 -42.05 -42.87 42.76
N HIS A 3 -40.93 -42.19 42.51
CA HIS A 3 -40.88 -40.79 42.12
C HIS A 3 -41.01 -40.67 40.59
N GLN A 4 -42.07 -40.01 40.13
CA GLN A 4 -42.18 -39.53 38.74
C GLN A 4 -41.49 -38.16 38.63
N LEU A 5 -40.45 -38.08 37.80
CA LEU A 5 -39.84 -36.82 37.37
C LEU A 5 -40.46 -36.41 36.03
N THR A 6 -41.17 -35.30 36.05
CA THR A 6 -41.88 -34.68 34.95
C THR A 6 -40.92 -33.95 34.00
N HIS A 7 -40.93 -34.34 32.73
CA HIS A 7 -40.27 -33.65 31.63
C HIS A 7 -40.98 -32.33 31.31
N GLN A 8 -40.40 -31.19 31.73
CA GLN A 8 -40.65 -29.90 31.08
C GLN A 8 -39.48 -29.60 30.14
N CYS A 9 -39.56 -30.13 28.92
CA CYS A 9 -38.68 -29.73 27.84
C CYS A 9 -39.30 -28.52 27.13
N THR A 10 -38.61 -27.40 27.24
CA THR A 10 -38.97 -26.06 26.78
C THR A 10 -39.17 -26.02 25.26
N LYS A 11 -40.38 -25.67 24.80
CA LYS A 11 -40.63 -25.23 23.42
C LYS A 11 -39.95 -23.88 23.22
N LEU A 12 -38.67 -23.89 22.83
CA LEU A 12 -38.04 -22.70 22.29
C LEU A 12 -38.79 -22.31 21.01
N ASN A 13 -39.29 -21.07 20.98
CA ASN A 13 -40.10 -20.55 19.88
C ASN A 13 -39.26 -20.54 18.59
N MET A 14 -39.59 -21.43 17.65
CA MET A 14 -38.86 -21.61 16.39
C MET A 14 -38.75 -20.30 15.57
N ASN A 15 -39.74 -19.40 15.71
CA ASN A 15 -39.73 -18.08 15.08
C ASN A 15 -38.63 -17.15 15.62
N LEU A 16 -38.23 -17.28 16.89
CA LEU A 16 -37.15 -16.49 17.48
C LEU A 16 -35.79 -16.93 16.94
N PHE A 17 -35.62 -18.23 16.68
CA PHE A 17 -34.41 -18.77 16.09
C PHE A 17 -34.20 -18.28 14.65
N PHE A 18 -35.26 -18.24 13.84
CA PHE A 18 -35.19 -17.70 12.47
C PHE A 18 -34.92 -16.19 12.43
N ALA A 19 -35.49 -15.41 13.34
CA ALA A 19 -35.21 -13.98 13.43
C ALA A 19 -33.74 -13.69 13.78
N ILE A 20 -33.15 -14.46 14.71
CA ILE A 20 -31.73 -14.34 15.06
C ILE A 20 -30.84 -14.75 13.87
N LEU A 21 -31.20 -15.82 13.15
CA LEU A 21 -30.45 -16.26 11.97
C LEU A 21 -30.45 -15.21 10.86
N PHE A 22 -31.57 -14.50 10.66
CA PHE A 22 -31.71 -13.47 9.62
C PHE A 22 -30.88 -12.21 9.95
N ILE A 23 -30.81 -11.80 11.22
CA ILE A 23 -29.97 -10.67 11.67
C ILE A 23 -28.47 -10.97 11.54
N LEU A 24 -28.07 -12.24 11.74
CA LEU A 24 -26.68 -12.67 11.56
C LEU A 24 -26.26 -12.75 10.08
N PHE A 25 -27.21 -12.96 9.16
CA PHE A 25 -26.90 -12.99 7.72
C PHE A 25 -26.81 -11.59 7.10
N THR A 26 -27.56 -10.60 7.57
CA THR A 26 -27.53 -9.24 7.01
C THR A 26 -26.35 -8.38 7.49
N SER A 27 -25.69 -8.77 8.57
CA SER A 27 -24.58 -8.01 9.17
C SER A 27 -23.19 -8.26 8.51
N ASN A 28 -23.08 -9.18 7.57
CA ASN A 28 -21.80 -9.51 6.91
C ASN A 28 -21.52 -8.76 5.59
N SER A 29 -22.39 -7.82 5.17
CA SER A 29 -22.31 -7.23 3.83
C SER A 29 -21.57 -5.88 3.74
N TRP A 30 -20.97 -5.37 4.82
CA TRP A 30 -20.39 -4.03 4.81
C TRP A 30 -18.92 -4.01 5.26
N SER A 31 -18.09 -3.46 4.38
CA SER A 31 -16.65 -3.17 4.54
C SER A 31 -15.67 -4.25 4.08
N GLN A 32 -15.75 -4.65 2.81
CA GLN A 32 -14.53 -5.05 2.10
C GLN A 32 -13.68 -3.80 1.90
N LYS A 33 -12.72 -3.56 2.81
CA LYS A 33 -11.62 -2.62 2.56
C LYS A 33 -10.87 -3.15 1.33
N LYS A 34 -10.91 -2.39 0.24
CA LYS A 34 -10.21 -2.74 -1.00
C LYS A 34 -8.70 -2.77 -0.69
N ASP A 35 -7.95 -3.72 -1.27
CA ASP A 35 -6.51 -3.88 -1.03
C ASP A 35 -5.66 -2.87 -1.81
N THR A 36 -4.50 -2.49 -1.26
CA THR A 36 -3.50 -1.65 -1.98
C THR A 36 -2.98 -2.41 -3.19
N THR A 37 -3.08 -1.81 -4.37
CA THR A 37 -2.66 -2.47 -5.62
C THR A 37 -1.26 -2.04 -6.01
N PHE A 38 -0.41 -3.02 -6.32
CA PHE A 38 0.95 -2.82 -6.82
C PHE A 38 1.05 -3.35 -8.24
N ILE A 39 1.53 -2.53 -9.17
CA ILE A 39 1.86 -2.94 -10.54
C ILE A 39 3.34 -2.66 -10.75
N ILE A 40 4.13 -3.71 -10.93
CA ILE A 40 5.58 -3.62 -11.09
C ILE A 40 5.95 -4.23 -12.44
N ARG A 41 6.76 -3.52 -13.22
CA ARG A 41 7.37 -4.03 -14.46
C ARG A 41 8.88 -4.00 -14.34
N TYR A 42 9.53 -4.83 -15.15
CA TYR A 42 10.97 -5.07 -15.06
C TYR A 42 11.66 -4.82 -16.39
N HIS A 43 12.91 -4.38 -16.30
CA HIS A 43 13.87 -4.40 -17.40
C HIS A 43 14.23 -5.84 -17.77
N SER A 44 14.81 -6.03 -18.94
CA SER A 44 15.40 -7.29 -19.40
C SER A 44 16.44 -7.87 -18.41
N ASN A 45 17.18 -7.00 -17.72
CA ASN A 45 18.13 -7.38 -16.66
C ASN A 45 17.49 -7.72 -15.30
N LYS A 46 16.16 -7.86 -15.24
CA LYS A 46 15.35 -8.19 -14.05
C LYS A 46 15.34 -7.13 -12.94
N LYS A 47 15.91 -5.94 -13.14
CA LYS A 47 15.70 -4.79 -12.25
C LYS A 47 14.36 -4.14 -12.53
N ILE A 48 13.82 -3.41 -11.54
CA ILE A 48 12.54 -2.72 -11.66
C ILE A 48 12.66 -1.62 -12.72
N SER A 49 11.70 -1.58 -13.65
CA SER A 49 11.54 -0.52 -14.65
C SER A 49 10.51 0.49 -14.21
N THR A 50 9.32 0.04 -13.83
CA THR A 50 8.27 0.91 -13.28
C THR A 50 7.59 0.28 -12.07
N LYS A 51 7.11 1.15 -11.19
CA LYS A 51 6.33 0.79 -10.02
C LYS A 51 5.16 1.75 -9.89
N GLU A 52 3.96 1.20 -9.91
CA GLU A 52 2.72 1.89 -9.62
C GLU A 52 2.14 1.35 -8.32
N VAL A 53 1.75 2.26 -7.44
CA VAL A 53 1.11 1.96 -6.15
C VAL A 53 -0.19 2.73 -6.08
N LYS A 54 -1.30 2.01 -5.97
CA LYS A 54 -2.64 2.58 -5.72
C LYS A 54 -3.02 2.26 -4.28
N LEU A 55 -2.99 3.28 -3.43
CA LEU A 55 -3.38 3.18 -2.02
C LEU A 55 -4.89 3.14 -1.93
N THR A 56 -5.34 2.32 -1.00
CA THR A 56 -6.76 2.06 -0.84
C THR A 56 -7.28 2.65 0.45
N ASN A 57 -6.85 3.89 0.68
CA ASN A 57 -7.42 4.76 1.68
C ASN A 57 -8.70 5.41 1.11
N GLU A 58 -9.43 6.13 1.96
CA GLU A 58 -10.67 6.84 1.61
C GLU A 58 -10.52 7.79 0.41
N LEU A 59 -9.29 8.16 0.09
CA LEU A 59 -8.96 9.12 -0.93
C LEU A 59 -8.43 8.47 -2.23
N ASN A 60 -8.23 7.15 -2.31
CA ASN A 60 -7.70 6.44 -3.51
C ASN A 60 -6.49 7.13 -4.18
N TRP A 61 -5.51 7.57 -3.38
CA TRP A 61 -4.28 8.18 -3.89
C TRP A 61 -3.27 7.12 -4.28
N GLY A 62 -2.29 7.50 -5.06
CA GLY A 62 -1.21 6.62 -5.46
C GLY A 62 -0.02 7.38 -6.00
N TYR A 63 0.98 6.62 -6.41
CA TYR A 63 2.11 7.17 -7.13
C TYR A 63 2.62 6.17 -8.16
N VAL A 64 3.27 6.72 -9.18
CA VAL A 64 4.05 5.97 -10.14
C VAL A 64 5.49 6.45 -10.12
N LYS A 65 6.42 5.52 -10.32
CA LYS A 65 7.85 5.77 -10.48
C LYS A 65 8.37 4.97 -11.66
N ALA A 66 9.32 5.55 -12.40
CA ALA A 66 10.13 4.85 -13.39
C ALA A 66 11.61 4.93 -13.04
N PHE A 67 12.36 3.89 -13.41
CA PHE A 67 13.77 3.73 -13.08
C PHE A 67 14.57 3.36 -14.33
N ASP A 68 15.80 3.88 -14.43
CA ASP A 68 16.76 3.46 -15.45
C ASP A 68 17.25 2.01 -15.20
N ARG A 69 18.12 1.51 -16.10
CA ARG A 69 18.71 0.16 -15.98
C ARG A 69 19.62 -0.02 -14.77
N ASN A 70 20.06 1.06 -14.13
CA ASN A 70 20.86 1.03 -12.92
C ASN A 70 20.00 1.04 -11.64
N GLY A 71 18.71 1.35 -11.76
CA GLY A 71 17.77 1.51 -10.65
C GLY A 71 17.66 2.95 -10.14
N LYS A 72 18.22 3.92 -10.87
CA LYS A 72 18.05 5.35 -10.56
C LYS A 72 16.66 5.79 -11.04
N GLU A 73 15.95 6.54 -10.21
CA GLU A 73 14.67 7.11 -10.59
C GLU A 73 14.84 8.16 -11.70
N ILE A 74 14.02 8.05 -12.75
CA ILE A 74 14.01 8.95 -13.90
C ILE A 74 12.67 9.69 -14.07
N TYR A 75 11.62 9.23 -13.38
CA TYR A 75 10.30 9.82 -13.44
C TYR A 75 9.48 9.48 -12.20
N GLN A 76 8.71 10.45 -11.70
CA GLN A 76 7.75 10.25 -10.61
C GLN A 76 6.52 11.15 -10.79
N ARG A 77 5.33 10.59 -10.55
CA ARG A 77 4.07 11.33 -10.44
C ARG A 77 3.16 10.77 -9.36
N GLN A 78 2.33 11.64 -8.79
CA GLN A 78 1.18 11.23 -7.99
C GLN A 78 0.01 10.91 -8.91
N ILE A 79 -0.73 9.85 -8.60
CA ILE A 79 -1.94 9.44 -9.31
C ILE A 79 -3.11 9.39 -8.34
N ARG A 80 -4.34 9.59 -8.80
CA ARG A 80 -5.54 9.49 -7.95
C ARG A 80 -6.78 9.13 -8.77
N ASN A 81 -7.75 8.52 -8.08
CA ASN A 81 -9.05 8.15 -8.66
C ASN A 81 -10.24 8.90 -8.05
N ILE A 82 -10.03 9.89 -7.17
CA ILE A 82 -11.09 10.66 -6.52
C ILE A 82 -10.87 12.17 -6.66
N ALA A 83 -11.96 12.94 -6.68
CA ALA A 83 -11.96 14.41 -6.79
C ALA A 83 -11.08 14.88 -7.96
N GLY A 84 -11.35 14.29 -9.12
CA GLY A 84 -10.46 14.32 -10.28
C GLY A 84 -9.81 12.97 -10.57
N HIS A 85 -9.25 12.85 -11.77
CA HIS A 85 -8.50 11.65 -12.17
C HIS A 85 -7.11 12.06 -12.60
N SER A 86 -6.11 11.38 -12.06
CA SER A 86 -4.77 11.44 -12.64
C SER A 86 -4.15 10.06 -12.79
N SER A 87 -3.52 9.85 -13.93
CA SER A 87 -2.95 8.57 -14.33
C SER A 87 -1.68 8.78 -15.14
N VAL A 88 -0.85 7.73 -15.21
CA VAL A 88 0.29 7.71 -16.12
C VAL A 88 0.22 6.44 -16.95
N ASN A 89 0.28 6.61 -18.27
CA ASN A 89 0.47 5.52 -19.20
C ASN A 89 1.94 5.43 -19.60
N PHE A 90 2.50 4.22 -19.57
CA PHE A 90 3.90 3.97 -19.95
C PHE A 90 3.98 3.12 -21.21
N GLU A 91 4.81 3.54 -22.15
CA GLU A 91 5.26 2.71 -23.28
C GLU A 91 6.73 2.34 -23.06
N TYR A 92 7.15 1.18 -23.57
CA TYR A 92 8.43 0.57 -23.26
C TYR A 92 9.16 0.13 -24.52
N TYR A 93 10.49 0.23 -24.50
CA TYR A 93 11.36 -0.44 -25.45
C TYR A 93 11.36 -1.97 -25.23
N PRO A 94 11.80 -2.78 -26.22
CA PRO A 94 11.97 -4.23 -26.04
C PRO A 94 12.88 -4.61 -24.87
N SER A 95 13.83 -3.74 -24.52
CA SER A 95 14.72 -3.90 -23.38
C SER A 95 14.05 -3.76 -22.02
N GLY A 96 12.78 -3.33 -21.98
CA GLY A 96 12.01 -3.02 -20.77
C GLY A 96 12.27 -1.61 -20.23
N ALA A 97 13.15 -0.82 -20.86
CA ALA A 97 13.32 0.59 -20.56
C ALA A 97 12.07 1.39 -20.93
N VAL A 98 11.75 2.41 -20.15
CA VAL A 98 10.62 3.30 -20.45
C VAL A 98 10.96 4.14 -21.67
N GLN A 99 10.07 4.11 -22.67
CA GLN A 99 10.15 4.93 -23.87
C GLN A 99 9.37 6.23 -23.70
N LYS A 100 8.18 6.13 -23.09
CA LYS A 100 7.26 7.26 -22.93
C LYS A 100 6.52 7.15 -21.61
N ALA A 101 6.36 8.29 -20.93
CA ALA A 101 5.48 8.45 -19.77
C ALA A 101 4.48 9.55 -20.08
N HIS A 102 3.22 9.18 -20.31
CA HIS A 102 2.13 10.10 -20.60
C HIS A 102 1.27 10.27 -19.36
N PHE A 103 1.33 11.47 -18.76
CA PHE A 103 0.53 11.84 -17.62
C PHE A 103 -0.70 12.62 -18.05
N THR A 104 -1.84 12.24 -17.49
CA THR A 104 -3.07 13.04 -17.56
C THR A 104 -3.57 13.30 -16.15
N GLY A 105 -4.07 14.49 -15.89
CA GLY A 105 -4.55 14.93 -14.58
C GLY A 105 -5.72 15.90 -14.72
N HIS A 106 -6.75 15.76 -13.89
CA HIS A 106 -7.89 16.69 -13.86
C HIS A 106 -8.20 17.06 -12.41
N PRO A 107 -7.46 17.98 -11.77
CA PRO A 107 -7.62 18.34 -10.35
C PRO A 107 -8.96 18.97 -10.00
N ASP A 108 -9.56 19.73 -10.90
CA ASP A 108 -10.77 20.50 -10.63
C ASP A 108 -11.92 20.06 -11.55
N GLY A 109 -12.21 18.75 -11.56
CA GLY A 109 -13.33 18.20 -12.32
C GLY A 109 -13.28 18.44 -13.83
N GLY A 110 -12.11 18.78 -14.38
CA GLY A 110 -11.88 19.08 -15.79
C GLY A 110 -11.87 20.56 -16.17
N ILE A 111 -12.05 21.48 -15.23
CA ILE A 111 -11.84 22.93 -15.46
C ILE A 111 -10.35 23.21 -15.70
N GLN A 112 -9.51 22.58 -14.90
CA GLN A 112 -8.07 22.50 -15.08
C GLN A 112 -7.70 21.08 -15.43
N TRP A 113 -6.84 20.91 -16.44
CA TRP A 113 -6.26 19.63 -16.80
C TRP A 113 -4.75 19.75 -17.02
N ASP A 114 -4.06 18.69 -16.65
CA ASP A 114 -2.65 18.46 -16.94
C ASP A 114 -2.57 17.38 -18.02
N ASP A 115 -1.78 17.61 -19.07
CA ASP A 115 -1.49 16.63 -20.11
C ASP A 115 -0.03 16.75 -20.52
N VAL A 116 0.83 15.90 -19.94
CA VAL A 116 2.27 15.99 -20.13
C VAL A 116 2.85 14.67 -20.57
N THR A 117 3.55 14.66 -21.69
CA THR A 117 4.25 13.49 -22.22
C THR A 117 5.76 13.68 -22.13
N HIS A 118 6.44 12.78 -21.43
CA HIS A 118 7.90 12.68 -21.43
C HIS A 118 8.34 11.53 -22.31
N TYR A 119 9.33 11.76 -23.16
CA TYR A 119 10.03 10.74 -23.94
C TYR A 119 11.42 10.52 -23.38
N PHE A 120 11.87 9.26 -23.41
CA PHE A 120 13.16 8.86 -22.86
C PHE A 120 13.95 8.04 -23.90
N ASP A 121 15.27 8.14 -23.84
CA ASP A 121 16.16 7.17 -24.49
C ASP A 121 16.21 5.85 -23.69
N GLU A 122 16.85 4.80 -24.23
CA GLU A 122 16.99 3.51 -23.54
C GLU A 122 17.79 3.57 -22.22
N ASN A 123 18.55 4.65 -22.00
CA ASN A 123 19.33 4.88 -20.79
C ASN A 123 18.54 5.62 -19.70
N GLY A 124 17.33 6.11 -20.02
CA GLY A 124 16.46 6.84 -19.11
C GLY A 124 16.69 8.36 -19.11
N SER A 125 17.43 8.91 -20.08
CA SER A 125 17.55 10.35 -20.26
C SER A 125 16.34 10.91 -20.99
N VAL A 126 15.81 12.04 -20.54
CA VAL A 126 14.69 12.71 -21.21
C VAL A 126 15.15 13.26 -22.55
N THR A 127 14.49 12.88 -23.64
CA THR A 127 14.79 13.34 -25.01
C THR A 127 13.81 14.41 -25.48
N GLN A 128 12.57 14.38 -24.98
CA GLN A 128 11.54 15.35 -25.33
C GLN A 128 10.49 15.45 -24.21
N VAL A 129 9.93 16.64 -24.03
CA VAL A 129 8.74 16.89 -23.22
C VAL A 129 7.72 17.63 -24.08
N ILE A 130 6.48 17.14 -24.09
CA ILE A 130 5.33 17.81 -24.72
C ILE A 130 4.34 18.11 -23.59
N ASP A 131 3.98 19.37 -23.44
CA ASP A 131 2.99 19.83 -22.46
C ASP A 131 1.79 20.41 -23.20
N ASN A 132 0.61 19.82 -22.96
CA ASN A 132 -0.68 20.23 -23.52
C ASN A 132 -1.67 20.59 -22.40
N SER A 133 -1.16 20.94 -21.22
CA SER A 133 -1.94 21.28 -20.05
C SER A 133 -2.75 22.57 -20.26
N SER A 134 -3.85 22.73 -19.51
CA SER A 134 -4.79 23.85 -19.66
C SER A 134 -4.17 25.25 -19.44
N ASP A 135 -3.07 25.33 -18.69
CA ASP A 135 -2.28 26.54 -18.46
C ASP A 135 -1.54 27.02 -19.74
N GLU A 136 -1.14 26.11 -20.62
CA GLU A 136 -0.62 26.44 -21.96
C GLU A 136 -1.71 26.99 -22.90
N TYR A 137 -2.97 26.52 -22.75
CA TYR A 137 -4.09 26.84 -23.66
C TYR A 137 -4.88 28.10 -23.30
N GLY A 138 -4.48 28.81 -22.26
CA GLY A 138 -4.93 30.17 -22.01
C GLY A 138 -5.72 30.30 -20.72
N HIS A 139 -5.10 31.02 -19.79
CA HIS A 139 -5.86 32.05 -19.10
C HIS A 139 -6.70 32.80 -20.14
N TYR A 140 -7.99 32.97 -19.89
CA TYR A 140 -8.74 34.02 -20.53
C TYR A 140 -7.87 35.27 -20.42
N LYS A 141 -7.30 35.75 -21.52
CA LYS A 141 -6.81 37.13 -21.55
C LYS A 141 -8.06 37.93 -21.32
N ILE A 142 -8.28 38.40 -20.10
CA ILE A 142 -9.28 39.42 -19.83
C ILE A 142 -8.90 40.54 -20.79
N ARG A 143 -9.64 40.64 -21.89
CA ARG A 143 -9.55 41.77 -22.79
C ARG A 143 -10.29 42.85 -22.02
N ILE A 144 -9.56 43.52 -21.13
CA ILE A 144 -10.05 44.76 -20.55
C ILE A 144 -10.23 45.67 -21.76
N ASP A 145 -11.48 45.99 -22.10
CA ASP A 145 -11.75 47.04 -23.06
C ASP A 145 -11.03 48.29 -22.52
N PRO A 146 -10.04 48.84 -23.23
CA PRO A 146 -9.30 50.01 -22.76
C PRO A 146 -10.22 51.20 -22.44
N ASN A 147 -11.45 51.20 -22.94
CA ASN A 147 -12.45 52.23 -22.64
C ASN A 147 -13.22 52.00 -21.33
N TYR A 148 -13.04 50.86 -20.66
CA TYR A 148 -13.75 50.53 -19.41
C TYR A 148 -13.12 51.20 -18.17
N PHE A 149 -11.95 51.82 -18.30
CA PHE A 149 -11.22 52.51 -17.22
C PHE A 149 -10.76 53.93 -17.62
N SER A 150 -11.52 54.66 -18.46
CA SER A 150 -11.06 55.99 -18.91
C SER A 150 -11.00 57.05 -17.81
N ASP A 151 -11.65 56.86 -16.66
CA ASP A 151 -11.90 58.00 -15.76
C ASP A 151 -11.24 57.92 -14.39
N THR A 152 -10.42 56.91 -14.09
CA THR A 152 -9.66 56.96 -12.82
C THR A 152 -8.46 56.02 -12.80
N ILE A 153 -7.31 56.59 -12.42
CA ILE A 153 -6.04 55.95 -12.02
C ILE A 153 -4.98 55.86 -13.13
N SER A 154 -4.39 57.03 -13.43
CA SER A 154 -3.03 57.18 -13.93
C SER A 154 -1.99 56.84 -12.84
N LYS A 155 -1.88 55.57 -12.45
CA LYS A 155 -0.67 55.10 -11.76
C LYS A 155 0.22 54.40 -12.79
N PRO A 156 1.49 54.81 -12.93
CA PRO A 156 2.41 54.18 -13.88
C PRO A 156 2.55 52.70 -13.51
N TYR A 157 2.28 51.84 -14.49
CA TYR A 157 2.57 50.41 -14.39
C TYR A 157 4.07 50.23 -14.17
N VAL A 158 4.45 49.91 -12.93
CA VAL A 158 5.81 49.49 -12.61
C VAL A 158 5.89 48.04 -13.05
N SER A 159 6.64 47.79 -14.13
CA SER A 159 6.90 46.44 -14.62
C SER A 159 7.41 45.60 -13.44
N PRO A 160 6.78 44.46 -13.10
CA PRO A 160 7.28 43.60 -12.05
C PRO A 160 8.71 43.23 -12.40
N GLN A 161 9.65 43.62 -11.55
CA GLN A 161 11.03 43.22 -11.71
C GLN A 161 11.07 41.71 -11.66
N ILE A 162 11.67 41.09 -12.67
CA ILE A 162 11.92 39.65 -12.72
C ILE A 162 12.74 39.30 -11.47
N VAL A 163 12.07 38.84 -10.43
CA VAL A 163 12.73 38.29 -9.24
C VAL A 163 13.40 37.02 -9.74
N LYS A 164 14.73 37.05 -9.88
CA LYS A 164 15.51 35.84 -10.12
C LYS A 164 15.10 34.83 -9.05
N GLU A 165 14.40 33.78 -9.45
CA GLU A 165 14.04 32.71 -8.53
C GLU A 165 15.32 32.20 -7.89
N VAL A 166 15.41 32.34 -6.57
CA VAL A 166 16.47 31.72 -5.79
C VAL A 166 16.29 30.21 -6.00
N PRO A 167 17.29 29.48 -6.52
CA PRO A 167 17.16 28.06 -6.77
C PRO A 167 16.70 27.38 -5.48
N LYS A 168 15.47 26.84 -5.50
CA LYS A 168 14.92 26.12 -4.36
C LYS A 168 15.87 24.98 -4.05
N LYS A 169 16.46 25.02 -2.85
CA LYS A 169 17.32 23.95 -2.34
C LYS A 169 16.52 22.66 -2.44
N GLN A 170 16.95 21.76 -3.32
CA GLN A 170 16.27 20.50 -3.55
C GLN A 170 16.29 19.71 -2.24
N GLU A 171 15.14 19.65 -1.57
CA GLU A 171 14.97 18.80 -0.40
C GLU A 171 14.99 17.36 -0.91
N VAL A 172 16.00 16.60 -0.46
CA VAL A 172 16.12 15.18 -0.76
C VAL A 172 14.92 14.49 -0.12
N ALA A 173 13.94 14.12 -0.93
CA ALA A 173 12.80 13.35 -0.47
C ALA A 173 13.31 12.01 0.09
N GLN A 174 13.17 11.80 1.40
CA GLN A 174 13.49 10.53 2.04
C GLN A 174 12.52 9.47 1.49
N CYS A 175 13.01 8.64 0.57
CA CYS A 175 12.23 7.53 0.04
C CYS A 175 11.94 6.54 1.17
N ALA A 176 10.67 6.12 1.30
CA ALA A 176 10.29 5.09 2.25
C ALA A 176 11.04 3.79 1.94
N GLU A 177 11.89 3.36 2.86
CA GLU A 177 12.58 2.08 2.76
C GLU A 177 11.60 0.93 2.99
N ILE A 178 11.67 -0.08 2.13
CA ILE A 178 10.80 -1.25 2.15
C ILE A 178 11.58 -2.42 2.74
N TYR A 179 11.02 -3.03 3.77
CA TYR A 179 11.59 -4.16 4.48
C TYR A 179 10.76 -5.42 4.26
N SER A 180 11.44 -6.54 4.04
CA SER A 180 10.85 -7.88 4.08
C SER A 180 11.16 -8.52 5.42
N THR A 181 10.13 -8.83 6.19
CA THR A 181 10.25 -9.47 7.48
C THR A 181 9.86 -10.94 7.35
N GLU A 182 10.75 -11.84 7.75
CA GLU A 182 10.49 -13.26 7.89
C GLU A 182 10.46 -13.64 9.37
N PHE A 183 9.62 -14.61 9.72
CA PHE A 183 9.56 -15.12 11.09
C PHE A 183 9.50 -16.64 11.11
N TYR A 184 10.30 -17.21 12.00
CA TYR A 184 10.54 -18.64 12.15
C TYR A 184 10.14 -19.07 13.56
N LEU A 185 9.65 -20.31 13.69
CA LEU A 185 9.36 -20.92 14.98
C LEU A 185 10.35 -22.03 15.27
N ILE A 186 10.95 -22.00 16.46
CA ILE A 186 11.77 -23.05 17.04
C ILE A 186 10.91 -23.78 18.07
N ASN A 187 10.61 -25.06 17.84
CA ASN A 187 9.79 -25.85 18.75
C ASN A 187 10.66 -26.50 19.84
N ALA A 188 10.80 -25.84 20.98
CA ALA A 188 11.49 -26.35 22.17
C ALA A 188 10.52 -26.91 23.23
N THR A 189 9.34 -27.40 22.82
CA THR A 189 8.31 -27.90 23.76
C THR A 189 8.54 -29.34 24.24
N GLY A 190 9.59 -30.01 23.75
CA GLY A 190 9.90 -31.40 24.04
C GLY A 190 9.09 -32.43 23.22
N LYS A 191 8.17 -31.98 22.36
CA LYS A 191 7.27 -32.84 21.56
C LYS A 191 6.95 -32.24 20.20
N LYS A 192 6.51 -33.07 19.25
CA LYS A 192 5.93 -32.61 17.98
C LYS A 192 4.62 -31.84 18.25
N ARG A 193 4.43 -30.69 17.60
CA ARG A 193 3.27 -29.79 17.83
C ARG A 193 2.66 -29.29 16.54
N ASN A 194 1.33 -29.15 16.53
CA ASN A 194 0.64 -28.40 15.51
C ASN A 194 0.63 -26.93 15.90
N VAL A 195 0.90 -26.06 14.94
CA VAL A 195 1.07 -24.63 15.13
C VAL A 195 0.22 -23.92 14.09
N VAL A 196 -0.53 -22.93 14.53
CA VAL A 196 -1.30 -22.04 13.66
C VAL A 196 -0.70 -20.64 13.77
N ALA A 197 -0.17 -20.14 12.66
CA ALA A 197 0.32 -18.76 12.56
C ALA A 197 -0.65 -17.94 11.72
N ARG A 198 -1.00 -16.73 12.17
CA ARG A 198 -1.91 -15.81 11.47
C ARG A 198 -1.34 -14.41 11.49
N LEU A 199 -1.42 -13.70 10.37
CA LEU A 199 -1.14 -12.27 10.35
C LEU A 199 -2.36 -11.52 10.92
N LEU A 200 -2.17 -10.82 12.02
CA LEU A 200 -3.16 -9.96 12.66
C LEU A 200 -3.46 -8.77 11.74
N ASN A 201 -4.74 -8.40 11.67
CA ASN A 201 -5.23 -7.29 10.83
C ASN A 201 -4.96 -7.44 9.33
N ALA A 202 -4.61 -8.66 8.88
CA ALA A 202 -4.61 -8.99 7.47
C ALA A 202 -6.06 -9.02 6.94
N PRO A 203 -6.28 -8.77 5.63
CA PRO A 203 -7.60 -8.98 5.01
C PRO A 203 -8.09 -10.41 5.27
N ILE A 204 -9.38 -10.69 5.04
CA ILE A 204 -10.05 -11.94 5.48
C ILE A 204 -9.40 -13.22 4.89
N ASP A 205 -8.67 -13.10 3.77
CA ASP A 205 -7.82 -14.17 3.17
C ASP A 205 -6.34 -14.10 3.61
N GLY A 206 -6.09 -13.38 4.69
CA GLY A 206 -4.79 -13.09 5.24
C GLY A 206 -4.02 -14.36 5.56
N PHE A 207 -2.69 -14.27 5.43
CA PHE A 207 -1.77 -15.34 5.72
C PHE A 207 -2.16 -16.12 6.99
N GLN A 208 -2.66 -17.34 6.80
CA GLN A 208 -2.83 -18.35 7.84
C GLN A 208 -2.05 -19.59 7.42
N LYS A 209 -1.14 -20.02 8.28
CA LYS A 209 -0.38 -21.25 8.07
C LYS A 209 -0.58 -22.17 9.25
N GLU A 210 -1.11 -23.36 8.96
CA GLU A 210 -1.11 -24.47 9.88
C GLU A 210 0.03 -25.42 9.51
N VAL A 211 0.85 -25.76 10.49
CA VAL A 211 1.99 -26.65 10.26
C VAL A 211 2.32 -27.47 11.49
N THR A 212 2.76 -28.70 11.27
CA THR A 212 3.27 -29.55 12.33
C THR A 212 4.79 -29.47 12.39
N VAL A 213 5.32 -29.14 13.57
CA VAL A 213 6.77 -28.92 13.80
C VAL A 213 7.31 -30.03 14.71
N ALA A 214 8.39 -30.68 14.29
CA ALA A 214 9.06 -31.67 15.13
C ALA A 214 9.72 -31.01 16.36
N ASN A 215 10.09 -31.80 17.37
CA ASN A 215 10.79 -31.26 18.52
C ASN A 215 12.20 -30.80 18.11
N ASN A 216 12.64 -29.65 18.63
CA ASN A 216 13.89 -28.96 18.31
C ASN A 216 14.06 -28.58 16.83
N ASP A 217 12.98 -28.59 16.05
CA ASP A 217 12.99 -28.18 14.66
C ASP A 217 12.65 -26.69 14.50
N THR A 218 13.13 -26.09 13.41
CA THR A 218 12.91 -24.69 13.06
C THR A 218 12.16 -24.60 11.74
N ILE A 219 10.99 -23.94 11.75
CA ILE A 219 10.19 -23.78 10.54
C ILE A 219 9.92 -22.33 10.22
N LYS A 220 9.99 -21.97 8.94
CA LYS A 220 9.50 -20.66 8.47
C LYS A 220 7.98 -20.65 8.62
N LEU A 221 7.47 -19.76 9.45
CA LEU A 221 6.03 -19.56 9.55
C LEU A 221 5.58 -18.72 8.36
N GLY A 222 6.08 -17.49 8.20
CA GLY A 222 5.68 -16.65 7.08
C GLY A 222 6.62 -15.47 6.82
N ASN A 223 6.15 -14.56 5.98
CA ASN A 223 6.80 -13.29 5.72
C ASN A 223 5.77 -12.21 5.36
N TYR A 224 6.13 -10.95 5.61
CA TYR A 224 5.37 -9.78 5.20
C TYR A 224 6.30 -8.62 4.82
N ILE A 225 5.77 -7.61 4.12
CA ILE A 225 6.51 -6.44 3.66
C ILE A 225 5.95 -5.18 4.34
N GLU A 226 6.85 -4.32 4.82
CA GLU A 226 6.50 -3.04 5.49
C GLU A 226 7.32 -1.87 4.94
N ALA A 227 6.74 -0.68 4.99
CA ALA A 227 7.41 0.57 4.64
C ALA A 227 7.64 1.43 5.90
N GLN A 228 8.88 1.87 6.11
CA GLN A 228 9.33 2.98 6.98
C GLN A 228 9.07 2.91 8.51
N ILE A 229 7.95 2.36 8.99
CA ILE A 229 7.65 2.22 10.42
C ILE A 229 7.76 0.75 10.79
N PHE A 230 8.75 0.43 11.62
CA PHE A 230 8.97 -0.93 12.10
C PHE A 230 7.98 -1.27 13.20
N THR A 231 7.14 -2.26 12.94
CA THR A 231 6.34 -2.89 13.98
C THR A 231 6.94 -4.26 14.29
N HIS A 232 7.23 -4.52 15.57
CA HIS A 232 7.74 -5.83 15.98
C HIS A 232 6.70 -6.92 15.60
N PRO A 233 7.09 -8.09 15.04
CA PRO A 233 6.11 -9.05 14.52
C PRO A 233 5.13 -9.56 15.58
N LYS A 234 5.50 -9.55 16.87
CA LYS A 234 4.58 -9.82 18.00
C LYS A 234 3.26 -9.03 17.97
N GLU A 235 3.25 -7.84 17.36
CA GLU A 235 2.05 -6.99 17.25
C GLU A 235 1.25 -7.27 15.97
N ARG A 236 1.82 -8.05 15.04
CA ARG A 236 1.24 -8.35 13.73
C ARG A 236 1.06 -9.84 13.46
N VAL A 237 1.58 -10.72 14.29
CA VAL A 237 1.51 -12.17 14.09
C VAL A 237 0.98 -12.80 15.36
N SER A 238 -0.11 -13.55 15.22
CA SER A 238 -0.58 -14.49 16.22
C SER A 238 0.02 -15.86 15.93
N ILE A 239 0.63 -16.48 16.94
CA ILE A 239 1.14 -17.85 16.88
C ILE A 239 0.45 -18.62 17.98
N GLU A 240 -0.29 -19.65 17.60
CA GLU A 240 -0.98 -20.55 18.52
C GLU A 240 -0.38 -21.94 18.42
N ILE A 241 -0.02 -22.52 19.57
CA ILE A 241 0.48 -23.89 19.68
C ILE A 241 -0.65 -24.76 20.16
N LEU A 242 -1.08 -25.70 19.32
CA LEU A 242 -2.15 -26.63 19.67
C LEU A 242 -1.60 -27.73 20.57
N GLY A 243 -2.26 -27.92 21.72
CA GLY A 243 -1.91 -28.92 22.72
C GLY A 243 -3.13 -29.37 23.52
N ARG A 244 -2.91 -30.20 24.53
CA ARG A 244 -4.00 -30.57 25.47
C ARG A 244 -4.36 -29.34 26.31
N LYS A 245 -5.61 -29.25 26.77
CA LYS A 245 -6.12 -28.13 27.58
C LYS A 245 -5.31 -27.85 28.86
N SER A 246 -4.58 -28.85 29.39
CA SER A 246 -3.70 -28.70 30.55
C SER A 246 -2.30 -28.20 30.23
N GLU A 247 -1.88 -28.18 28.96
CA GLU A 247 -0.57 -27.70 28.55
C GLU A 247 -0.61 -26.19 28.36
N LYS A 248 0.35 -25.49 28.96
CA LYS A 248 0.57 -24.07 28.76
C LYS A 248 1.86 -23.90 27.98
N PHE A 249 1.86 -22.98 27.02
CA PHE A 249 3.03 -22.67 26.22
C PHE A 249 3.41 -21.20 26.41
N GLN A 250 4.70 -20.92 26.29
CA GLN A 250 5.23 -19.57 26.25
C GLN A 250 6.01 -19.39 24.96
N LEU A 251 5.87 -18.20 24.38
CA LEU A 251 6.58 -17.79 23.17
C LEU A 251 7.59 -16.70 23.55
N PHE A 252 8.85 -16.92 23.21
CA PHE A 252 9.94 -15.96 23.38
C PHE A 252 10.36 -15.45 22.02
N TRP A 253 10.33 -14.15 21.83
CA TRP A 253 10.81 -13.52 20.60
C TRP A 253 12.27 -13.16 20.79
N GLU A 254 13.12 -13.70 19.92
CA GLU A 254 14.55 -13.35 19.87
C GLU A 254 14.75 -12.01 19.16
N GLU A 255 15.90 -11.39 19.42
CA GLU A 255 16.32 -10.19 18.70
C GLU A 255 16.41 -10.46 17.18
N PRO A 256 15.99 -9.50 16.33
CA PRO A 256 15.99 -9.71 14.89
C PRO A 256 17.40 -9.83 14.34
N LYS A 257 17.59 -10.80 13.44
CA LYS A 257 18.77 -10.88 12.59
C LYS A 257 18.52 -10.08 11.31
N GLN A 258 19.31 -9.04 11.10
CA GLN A 258 19.31 -8.29 9.84
C GLN A 258 20.13 -9.06 8.78
N GLU A 259 19.55 -9.32 7.62
CA GLU A 259 20.21 -9.94 6.47
C GLU A 259 20.23 -8.94 5.30
N GLY A 260 21.39 -8.34 5.04
CA GLY A 260 21.50 -7.26 4.05
C GLY A 260 20.76 -5.98 4.45
N LYS A 261 20.38 -5.16 3.47
CA LYS A 261 19.80 -3.82 3.74
C LYS A 261 18.30 -3.84 4.06
N SER A 262 17.55 -4.80 3.51
CA SER A 262 16.08 -4.75 3.50
C SER A 262 15.41 -6.02 4.03
N LYS A 263 16.15 -7.00 4.58
CA LYS A 263 15.56 -8.24 5.09
C LYS A 263 15.84 -8.40 6.58
N ARG A 264 14.81 -8.74 7.34
CA ARG A 264 14.89 -9.09 8.77
C ARG A 264 14.32 -10.46 9.02
N ILE A 265 14.98 -11.19 9.90
CA ILE A 265 14.58 -12.52 10.32
C ILE A 265 14.34 -12.50 11.81
N TYR A 266 13.15 -12.90 12.23
CA TYR A 266 12.80 -13.09 13.63
C TYR A 266 12.69 -14.57 13.94
N TYR A 267 13.16 -14.95 15.13
CA TYR A 267 12.97 -16.30 15.66
C TYR A 267 12.05 -16.22 16.86
N VAL A 268 11.11 -17.16 16.93
CA VAL A 268 10.21 -17.35 18.05
C VAL A 268 10.50 -18.70 18.66
N VAL A 269 10.83 -18.74 19.93
CA VAL A 269 11.08 -19.98 20.66
C VAL A 269 9.84 -20.35 21.45
N ALA A 270 9.31 -21.53 21.16
CA ALA A 270 8.17 -22.10 21.86
C ALA A 270 8.64 -23.07 22.95
N ILE A 271 8.31 -22.80 24.21
CA ILE A 271 8.56 -23.71 25.32
C ILE A 271 7.26 -24.09 26.01
N LYS A 272 7.23 -25.29 26.60
CA LYS A 272 6.15 -25.71 27.48
C LYS A 272 6.43 -25.17 28.89
N ARG A 273 5.42 -24.54 29.49
CA ARG A 273 5.45 -24.04 30.87
C ARG A 273 5.07 -25.15 31.86
#